data_AF-A0A2S0MN83-F1
#
_entry.id   AF-A0A2S0MN83-F1
#
_cell.length_a   1.000
_cell.length_b   1.000
_cell.length_c   1.000
_cell.angle_alpha   90.00
_cell.angle_beta   90.00
_cell.angle_gamma   90.00
#
_symmetry.space_group_name_H-M   'P 1'
#
loop_
_entity.id
_entity.type
_entity.pdbx_description
1 polymer ?
#
loop_
_entity_poly.entity_id
_entity_poly.type
_entity_poly.pdbx_seq_one_letter_code
_entity_poly.pdbx_strand_id
1 'polypeptide(L)'
;MSDFNNRPQIEVLAAADGSRRRHWSDEDKVRIVEESFIGHRQCAATARRHGVCRSLLTIWRRQYRNGRLGVSRSAAFLPVSVTQDRPVSRPGPVDPSEPVRDAQVEIALPNGRRLVVPAALDPEALVRLIQLVERA
;
A
#
# COMPACT_ATOMS: atom_id res chain seq x y z
N MET A 1 -31.43 -22.45 17.85
CA MET A 1 -30.08 -21.88 18.04
C MET A 1 -29.33 -22.11 16.75
N SER A 2 -29.05 -21.04 15.99
CA SER A 2 -28.51 -21.15 14.64
C SER A 2 -26.98 -21.24 14.70
N ASP A 3 -26.44 -22.36 14.23
CA ASP A 3 -25.01 -22.54 14.02
C ASP A 3 -24.55 -21.64 12.87
N PHE A 4 -23.98 -20.49 13.21
CA PHE A 4 -23.17 -19.72 12.27
C PHE A 4 -21.87 -20.48 12.07
N ASN A 5 -21.92 -21.52 11.25
CA ASN A 5 -20.76 -22.28 10.82
C ASN A 5 -19.89 -21.34 9.97
N ASN A 6 -19.08 -20.53 10.63
CA ASN A 6 -18.07 -19.66 10.05
C ASN A 6 -16.88 -20.53 9.63
N ARG A 7 -17.13 -21.47 8.72
CA ARG A 7 -16.06 -22.12 7.99
C ARG A 7 -15.55 -21.11 6.98
N PRO A 8 -14.25 -20.76 6.99
CA PRO A 8 -13.70 -19.92 5.94
C PRO A 8 -13.87 -20.65 4.61
N GLN A 9 -14.85 -20.24 3.81
CA GLN A 9 -15.04 -20.74 2.46
C GLN A 9 -13.93 -20.15 1.59
N ILE A 10 -12.87 -20.92 1.39
CA ILE A 10 -11.75 -20.52 0.55
C ILE A 10 -12.18 -20.68 -0.91
N GLU A 11 -12.47 -19.56 -1.58
CA GLU A 11 -12.70 -19.52 -3.03
C GLU A 11 -11.36 -19.25 -3.73
N VAL A 12 -10.82 -20.25 -4.43
CA VAL A 12 -9.62 -20.09 -5.27
C VAL A 12 -10.07 -19.59 -6.65
N LEU A 13 -9.75 -18.34 -6.98
CA LEU A 13 -9.93 -17.80 -8.31
C LEU A 13 -8.73 -18.20 -9.17
N ALA A 14 -8.97 -18.87 -10.31
CA ALA A 14 -7.90 -19.30 -11.19
C ALA A 14 -7.06 -18.10 -11.64
N ALA A 15 -5.74 -18.20 -11.48
CA ALA A 15 -4.77 -17.20 -11.94
C ALA A 15 -4.56 -17.24 -13.47
N ALA A 16 -5.52 -17.77 -14.22
CA ALA A 16 -5.36 -18.15 -15.64
C ALA A 16 -5.10 -16.95 -16.57
N ASP A 17 -5.26 -15.72 -16.09
CA ASP A 17 -5.02 -14.51 -16.86
C ASP A 17 -3.89 -13.72 -16.19
N GLY A 18 -2.65 -14.12 -16.49
CA GLY A 18 -1.45 -13.47 -15.97
C GLY A 18 -1.36 -12.00 -16.36
N SER A 19 -1.77 -11.09 -15.47
CA SER A 19 -1.23 -9.73 -15.36
C SER A 19 -1.67 -9.04 -14.05
N ARG A 20 -0.67 -8.58 -13.29
CA ARG A 20 -0.64 -7.47 -12.31
C ARG A 20 -2.01 -6.86 -11.94
N ARG A 21 -2.68 -7.41 -10.90
CA ARG A 21 -3.93 -6.89 -10.26
C ARG A 21 -4.99 -6.42 -11.28
N ARG A 22 -6.00 -7.23 -11.52
CA ARG A 22 -7.18 -6.82 -12.30
C ARG A 22 -7.77 -5.51 -11.75
N HIS A 23 -7.75 -4.45 -12.56
CA HIS A 23 -8.38 -3.17 -12.25
C HIS A 23 -9.80 -3.17 -12.82
N TRP A 24 -10.77 -2.80 -11.99
CA TRP A 24 -12.16 -2.62 -12.40
C TRP A 24 -12.45 -1.12 -12.46
N SER A 25 -12.91 -0.63 -13.62
CA SER A 25 -13.44 0.73 -13.72
C SER A 25 -14.67 0.88 -12.82
N ASP A 26 -15.04 2.12 -12.51
CA ASP A 26 -16.23 2.35 -11.70
C ASP A 26 -17.51 1.97 -12.46
N GLU A 27 -17.51 2.16 -13.78
CA GLU A 27 -18.57 1.69 -14.68
C GLU A 27 -18.70 0.16 -14.65
N ASP A 28 -17.58 -0.57 -14.65
CA ASP A 28 -17.60 -2.03 -14.60
C ASP A 28 -18.13 -2.52 -13.25
N LYS A 29 -17.70 -1.89 -12.13
CA LYS A 29 -18.23 -2.22 -10.79
C LYS A 29 -19.74 -2.03 -10.73
N VAL A 30 -20.24 -0.92 -11.27
CA VAL A 30 -21.68 -0.62 -11.33
C VAL A 30 -22.42 -1.68 -12.13
N ARG A 31 -21.96 -1.98 -13.36
CA ARG A 31 -22.58 -3.00 -14.22
C ARG A 31 -22.68 -4.37 -13.54
N ILE A 32 -21.60 -4.80 -12.89
CA ILE A 32 -21.55 -6.09 -12.18
C ILE A 32 -22.52 -6.10 -11.00
N VAL A 33 -22.60 -4.99 -10.27
CA VAL A 33 -23.52 -4.86 -9.14
C VAL A 33 -24.97 -4.90 -9.60
N GLU A 34 -25.32 -4.18 -10.66
CA GLU A 34 -26.66 -4.19 -11.26
C GLU A 34 -27.06 -5.58 -11.73
N GLU A 35 -26.18 -6.29 -12.44
CA GLU A 35 -26.40 -7.68 -12.84
C GLU A 35 -26.70 -8.57 -11.61
N SER A 36 -25.98 -8.34 -10.50
CA SER A 36 -26.16 -9.14 -9.28
C SER A 36 -27.52 -8.92 -8.59
N PHE A 37 -28.27 -7.87 -8.94
CA PHE A 37 -29.61 -7.57 -8.43
C PHE A 37 -30.75 -8.14 -9.28
N ILE A 38 -30.48 -8.60 -10.51
CA ILE A 38 -31.50 -9.12 -11.44
C ILE A 38 -32.23 -10.35 -10.87
N GLY A 39 -31.56 -11.16 -10.04
CA GLY A 39 -32.19 -12.32 -9.43
C GLY A 39 -31.89 -12.54 -7.95
N HIS A 40 -32.79 -13.26 -7.30
CA HIS A 40 -32.61 -13.69 -5.91
C HIS A 40 -31.38 -14.60 -5.78
N ARG A 41 -30.55 -14.37 -4.75
CA ARG A 41 -29.36 -15.19 -4.42
C ARG A 41 -28.30 -15.33 -5.53
N GLN A 42 -28.32 -14.48 -6.56
CA GLN A 42 -27.37 -14.57 -7.68
C GLN A 42 -25.97 -14.03 -7.39
N CYS A 43 -25.74 -13.40 -6.23
CA CYS A 43 -24.45 -12.76 -5.92
C CYS A 43 -23.23 -13.67 -6.11
N ALA A 44 -23.31 -14.95 -5.72
CA ALA A 44 -22.19 -15.88 -5.91
C ALA A 44 -22.01 -16.30 -7.37
N ALA A 45 -23.10 -16.44 -8.13
CA ALA A 45 -23.05 -16.77 -9.55
C ALA A 45 -22.47 -15.62 -10.36
N THR A 46 -22.93 -14.38 -10.12
CA THR A 46 -22.40 -13.17 -10.75
C THR A 46 -20.92 -12.97 -10.43
N ALA A 47 -20.51 -13.18 -9.17
CA ALA A 47 -19.12 -13.08 -8.75
C ALA A 47 -18.20 -14.03 -9.55
N ARG A 48 -18.60 -15.30 -9.70
CA ARG A 48 -17.84 -16.28 -10.48
C ARG A 48 -17.78 -15.93 -11.97
N ARG A 49 -18.90 -15.52 -12.56
CA ARG A 49 -18.97 -15.11 -13.98
C ARG A 49 -18.00 -13.98 -14.29
N HIS A 50 -17.87 -13.04 -13.35
CA HIS A 50 -16.98 -11.90 -13.49
C HIS A 50 -15.59 -12.14 -12.90
N GLY A 51 -15.26 -13.33 -12.37
CA GLY A 51 -13.95 -13.60 -11.75
C GLY A 51 -13.64 -12.67 -10.58
N VAL A 52 -14.66 -12.30 -9.79
CA VAL A 52 -14.58 -11.45 -8.59
C VAL A 52 -14.86 -12.30 -7.36
N CYS A 53 -14.19 -12.03 -6.23
CA CYS A 53 -14.52 -12.69 -4.97
C CYS A 53 -15.94 -12.32 -4.52
N ARG A 54 -16.72 -13.29 -4.02
CA ARG A 54 -18.08 -13.05 -3.49
C ARG A 54 -18.12 -11.94 -2.43
N SER A 55 -17.12 -11.91 -1.55
CA SER A 55 -16.98 -10.88 -0.50
C SER A 55 -16.83 -9.48 -1.10
N LEU A 56 -16.03 -9.32 -2.16
CA LEU A 56 -15.82 -8.05 -2.84
C LEU A 56 -17.12 -7.55 -3.48
N LEU A 57 -17.86 -8.42 -4.15
CA LEU A 57 -19.16 -8.05 -4.74
C LEU A 57 -20.19 -7.68 -3.66
N THR A 58 -20.15 -8.33 -2.50
CA THR A 58 -21.01 -7.97 -1.36
C THR A 58 -20.71 -6.56 -0.84
N ILE A 59 -19.43 -6.19 -0.77
CA ILE A 59 -18.99 -4.83 -0.42
C ILE A 59 -19.50 -3.82 -1.47
N TRP A 60 -19.34 -4.12 -2.77
CA TRP A 60 -19.79 -3.22 -3.83
C TRP A 60 -21.31 -3.01 -3.82
N ARG A 61 -22.11 -4.06 -3.60
CA ARG A 61 -23.57 -3.93 -3.44
C ARG A 61 -23.96 -3.02 -2.28
N ARG A 62 -23.25 -3.11 -1.15
CA ARG A 62 -23.45 -2.21 0.00
C ARG A 62 -23.08 -0.77 -0.36
N GLN A 63 -21.96 -0.55 -1.03
CA GLN A 63 -21.54 0.79 -1.47
C GLN A 63 -22.52 1.39 -2.49
N TYR A 64 -23.02 0.60 -3.43
CA TYR A 64 -24.00 1.02 -4.43
C TYR A 64 -25.30 1.49 -3.78
N ARG A 65 -25.85 0.70 -2.85
CA ARG A 65 -27.05 1.08 -2.07
C ARG A 65 -26.87 2.37 -1.26
N ASN A 66 -25.64 2.68 -0.85
CA ASN A 66 -25.31 3.87 -0.10
C ASN A 66 -24.90 5.06 -0.99
N GLY A 67 -24.95 4.93 -2.33
CA GLY A 67 -24.51 5.96 -3.26
C GLY A 67 -23.01 6.25 -3.21
N ARG A 68 -22.19 5.27 -2.81
CA ARG A 68 -20.73 5.41 -2.59
C ARG A 68 -19.90 4.61 -3.58
N LEU A 69 -20.51 3.75 -4.39
CA LEU A 69 -19.78 3.00 -5.41
C LEU A 69 -19.41 3.94 -6.56
N GLY A 70 -18.14 3.97 -6.95
CA GLY A 70 -17.64 4.87 -8.00
C GLY A 70 -17.47 6.33 -7.58
N VAL A 71 -17.74 6.66 -6.32
CA VAL A 71 -17.38 7.97 -5.77
C VAL A 71 -15.90 7.90 -5.40
N SER A 72 -15.04 8.34 -6.33
CA SER A 72 -13.63 8.57 -6.02
C SER A 72 -13.55 9.70 -5.00
N ARG A 73 -13.47 9.34 -3.72
CA ARG A 73 -13.02 10.29 -2.70
C ARG A 73 -11.55 10.52 -2.98
N SER A 74 -11.23 11.69 -3.54
CA SER A 74 -9.86 12.15 -3.62
C SER A 74 -9.28 12.09 -2.20
N ALA A 75 -8.36 11.14 -1.98
CA ALA A 75 -7.64 11.07 -0.73
C ALA A 75 -6.68 12.25 -0.72
N ALA A 76 -6.99 13.28 0.07
CA ALA A 76 -6.10 14.40 0.27
C ALA A 76 -5.17 14.12 1.44
N PHE A 77 -3.89 14.42 1.27
CA PHE A 77 -2.97 14.52 2.41
C PHE A 77 -3.29 15.82 3.16
N LEU A 78 -3.54 15.70 4.47
CA LEU A 78 -3.63 16.87 5.34
C LEU A 78 -2.22 17.18 5.87
N PRO A 79 -1.74 18.43 5.75
CA PRO A 79 -0.48 18.82 6.36
C PRO A 79 -0.61 18.73 7.88
N VAL A 80 0.31 18.02 8.52
CA VAL A 80 0.44 17.94 9.98
C VAL A 80 1.73 18.65 10.37
N SER A 81 1.63 19.72 11.14
CA SER A 81 2.78 20.40 11.72
C SER A 81 3.06 19.82 13.10
N VAL A 82 4.27 19.35 13.34
CA VAL A 82 4.73 18.94 14.68
C VAL A 82 5.06 20.21 15.45
N THR A 83 4.16 20.63 16.33
CA THR A 83 4.50 21.66 17.33
C THR A 83 5.47 20.98 18.30
N GLN A 84 6.70 21.49 18.39
CA GLN A 84 7.59 21.13 19.50
C GLN A 84 6.88 21.56 20.77
N ASP A 85 6.31 20.59 21.49
CA ASP A 85 5.83 20.81 22.83
C ASP A 85 7.07 21.12 23.66
N ARG A 86 7.27 22.41 23.94
CA ARG A 86 8.38 22.89 24.74
C ARG A 86 8.18 22.30 26.13
N PRO A 87 9.04 21.38 26.62
CA PRO A 87 8.95 21.00 28.01
C PRO A 87 9.27 22.26 28.82
N VAL A 88 8.28 22.74 29.56
CA VAL A 88 8.51 23.72 30.60
C VAL A 88 9.35 23.03 31.66
N SER A 89 10.66 23.25 31.59
CA SER A 89 11.56 23.49 32.72
C SER A 89 12.98 23.73 32.19
N ARG A 90 13.44 24.99 32.25
CA ARG A 90 14.88 25.32 32.27
C ARG A 90 15.42 24.92 33.65
N PRO A 91 16.72 24.57 33.82
CA PRO A 91 17.83 25.46 33.47
C PRO A 91 19.11 24.77 32.94
N GLY A 92 19.86 25.52 32.12
CA GLY A 92 21.22 25.19 31.67
C GLY A 92 21.40 25.52 30.18
N PRO A 93 22.50 26.19 29.76
CA PRO A 93 22.85 26.24 28.35
C PRO A 93 23.25 24.82 27.96
N VAL A 94 22.33 24.09 27.36
CA VAL A 94 22.66 22.84 26.68
C VAL A 94 23.27 23.27 25.36
N ASP A 95 24.56 22.95 25.21
CA ASP A 95 25.31 23.07 23.96
C ASP A 95 24.44 22.64 22.78
N PRO A 96 24.54 23.30 21.60
CA PRO A 96 23.86 22.83 20.42
C PRO A 96 24.27 21.38 20.18
N SER A 97 23.31 20.47 20.40
CA SER A 97 23.45 19.04 20.16
C SER A 97 24.17 18.86 18.82
N GLU A 98 25.24 18.07 18.89
CA GLU A 98 26.11 17.77 17.77
C GLU A 98 25.32 17.47 16.49
N PRO A 99 25.84 17.83 15.30
CA PRO A 99 25.25 17.38 14.05
C PRO A 99 25.08 15.87 14.15
N VAL A 100 23.96 15.31 13.68
CA VAL A 100 23.73 13.87 13.64
C VAL A 100 24.93 13.22 12.92
N ARG A 101 25.94 12.79 13.69
CA ARG A 101 27.25 12.35 13.18
C ARG A 101 27.19 10.98 12.49
N ASP A 102 25.98 10.43 12.35
CA ASP A 102 25.76 9.03 11.96
C ASP A 102 24.69 8.87 10.88
N ALA A 103 24.47 9.89 10.05
CA ALA A 103 23.66 9.73 8.85
C ALA A 103 24.39 8.79 7.87
N GLN A 104 23.84 7.60 7.64
CA GLN A 104 24.36 6.64 6.65
C GLN A 104 23.55 6.73 5.35
N VAL A 105 24.23 6.53 4.22
CA VAL A 105 23.69 6.53 2.87
C VAL A 105 23.85 5.13 2.28
N GLU A 106 22.76 4.54 1.82
CA GLU A 106 22.74 3.27 1.09
C GLU A 106 22.71 3.53 -0.42
N ILE A 107 23.66 2.94 -1.14
CA ILE A 107 23.81 3.06 -2.60
C ILE A 107 23.64 1.67 -3.20
N ALA A 108 22.64 1.52 -4.08
CA ALA A 108 22.41 0.30 -4.84
C ALA A 108 23.14 0.37 -6.19
N LEU A 109 23.90 -0.68 -6.52
CA LEU A 109 24.69 -0.75 -7.75
C LEU A 109 24.00 -1.62 -8.81
N PRO A 110 24.29 -1.43 -10.12
CA PRO A 110 23.67 -2.20 -11.20
C PRO A 110 23.95 -3.71 -11.15
N ASN A 111 25.05 -4.12 -10.50
CA ASN A 111 25.40 -5.53 -10.29
C ASN A 111 24.59 -6.21 -9.16
N GLY A 112 23.62 -5.51 -8.57
CA GLY A 112 22.76 -6.02 -7.50
C GLY A 112 23.37 -5.95 -6.09
N ARG A 113 24.60 -5.44 -5.96
CA ARG A 113 25.24 -5.20 -4.65
C ARG A 113 24.80 -3.87 -4.06
N ARG A 114 25.01 -3.72 -2.74
CA ARG A 114 24.63 -2.54 -1.97
C ARG A 114 25.81 -2.09 -1.12
N LEU A 115 26.03 -0.78 -1.08
CA LEU A 115 27.09 -0.14 -0.33
C LEU A 115 26.46 0.81 0.70
N VAL A 116 26.78 0.63 1.98
CA VAL A 116 26.34 1.51 3.07
C VAL A 116 27.54 2.32 3.54
N VAL A 117 27.48 3.65 3.43
CA VAL A 117 28.58 4.57 3.76
C VAL A 117 28.09 5.73 4.64
N PRO A 118 28.95 6.31 5.48
CA PRO A 118 28.62 7.56 6.17
C PRO A 118 28.36 8.70 5.17
N ALA A 119 27.39 9.57 5.44
CA ALA A 119 27.06 10.73 4.61
C ALA A 119 28.22 11.74 4.52
N ALA A 120 29.13 11.72 5.50
CA ALA A 120 30.33 12.55 5.52
C ALA A 120 31.54 11.90 4.82
N LEU A 121 31.36 10.80 4.08
CA LEU A 121 32.45 10.14 3.38
C LEU A 121 32.99 11.02 2.23
N ASP A 122 34.32 11.08 2.13
CA ASP A 122 35.01 11.78 1.06
C ASP A 122 34.59 11.26 -0.34
N PRO A 123 34.28 12.15 -1.31
CA PRO A 123 33.82 11.74 -2.63
C PRO A 123 34.83 10.89 -3.42
N GLU A 124 36.14 11.13 -3.29
CA GLU A 124 37.13 10.30 -3.99
C GLU A 124 37.18 8.88 -3.42
N ALA A 125 37.10 8.75 -2.10
CA ALA A 125 36.98 7.45 -1.44
C ALA A 125 35.71 6.71 -1.87
N LEU A 126 34.58 7.41 -1.99
CA LEU A 126 33.33 6.83 -2.46
C LEU A 126 33.44 6.28 -3.89
N VAL A 127 34.04 7.03 -4.81
CA VAL A 127 34.25 6.58 -6.20
C VAL A 127 35.10 5.32 -6.26
N ARG A 128 36.18 5.24 -5.47
CA ARG A 128 37.03 4.04 -5.41
C ARG A 128 36.28 2.83 -4.86
N LEU A 129 35.44 3.01 -3.83
CA LEU A 129 34.61 1.94 -3.27
C LEU A 129 33.58 1.43 -4.27
N ILE A 130 32.90 2.33 -4.99
CA ILE A 130 31.95 1.97 -6.05
C ILE A 130 32.67 1.14 -7.12
N GLN A 131 33.81 1.62 -7.64
CA GLN A 131 34.57 0.89 -8.67
C GLN A 131 35.03 -0.49 -8.20
N LEU A 132 35.44 -0.64 -6.94
CA LEU A 132 35.86 -1.93 -6.38
C LEU A 132 34.68 -2.90 -6.27
N VAL A 133 33.54 -2.43 -5.76
CA VAL A 133 32.34 -3.25 -5.56
C VAL A 133 31.66 -3.62 -6.89
N GLU A 134 31.78 -2.78 -7.92
CA GLU A 134 31.29 -3.06 -9.28
C GLU A 134 32.12 -4.11 -10.02
N ARG A 135 33.44 -4.14 -9.79
CA ARG A 135 34.38 -5.03 -10.51
C ARG A 135 34.56 -6.40 -9.87
N ALA A 136 34.31 -6.52 -8.57
CA ALA A 136 34.32 -7.80 -7.86
C ALA A 136 33.07 -8.62 -8.18
#